data_AF-A0A846ELE2-F1
#
_entry.id   AF-A0A846ELE2-F1
#
_cell.length_a   1.000
_cell.length_b   1.000
_cell.length_c   1.000
_cell.angle_alpha   90.00
_cell.angle_beta   90.00
_cell.angle_gamma   90.00
#
_symmetry.space_group_name_H-M   'P 1'
#
loop_
_entity.id
_entity.type
_entity.pdbx_description
1 polymer ?
#
loop_
_entity_poly.entity_id
_entity_poly.type
_entity_poly.pdbx_seq_one_letter_code
_entity_poly.pdbx_strand_id
1 'polypeptide(L)'
;MFQLLSRVLLWLLIGVIAYSLFQRFYPAVNFFGRFVLGLVAVILALAFLNPSEPAVASLWRFISFPLKPLGAASLMMVIAAQKIKGGGIEKPGGYLLGWALTILLLSSTPAIAYFLVRSPIAAVVPTPSLVAFQPQINNSNPVSDVISSGILPGRNLQMPPYLLQSPEAITRRGLRVEDFVPNAETLQLTTRIWESYLNQIYVFLRGRSQ
;
A
#
# COMPACT_ATOMS: atom_id res chain seq x y z
N MET A 1 -12.06 -17.30 24.34
CA MET A 1 -10.82 -17.56 25.09
C MET A 1 -9.56 -17.47 24.22
N PHE A 2 -9.47 -18.19 23.09
CA PHE A 2 -8.32 -18.09 22.17
C PHE A 2 -8.05 -16.67 21.66
N GLN A 3 -9.11 -15.93 21.26
CA GLN A 3 -8.95 -14.56 20.75
C GLN A 3 -8.27 -13.61 21.75
N LEU A 4 -8.61 -13.70 23.04
CA LEU A 4 -7.97 -12.92 24.10
C LEU A 4 -6.48 -13.29 24.24
N LEU A 5 -6.15 -14.59 24.26
CA LEU A 5 -4.76 -15.04 24.35
C LEU A 5 -3.94 -14.56 23.14
N SER A 6 -4.46 -14.74 21.93
CA SER A 6 -3.79 -14.27 20.71
C SER A 6 -3.62 -12.75 20.69
N ARG A 7 -4.58 -11.99 21.24
CA ARG A 7 -4.48 -10.53 21.35
C ARG A 7 -3.39 -10.12 22.34
N VAL A 8 -3.34 -10.74 23.52
CA VAL A 8 -2.30 -10.49 24.52
C VAL A 8 -0.92 -10.83 23.95
N LEU A 9 -0.80 -11.96 23.24
CA LEU A 9 0.45 -12.35 22.59
C LEU A 9 0.87 -11.38 21.49
N LEU A 10 -0.07 -10.89 20.68
CA LEU A 10 0.22 -9.89 19.64
C LEU A 10 0.68 -8.56 20.26
N TRP A 11 0.05 -8.13 21.34
CA TRP A 11 0.49 -6.95 22.09
C TRP A 11 1.87 -7.12 22.71
N LEU A 12 2.18 -8.31 23.24
CA LEU A 12 3.51 -8.64 23.74
C LEU A 12 4.53 -8.58 22.59
N LEU A 13 4.22 -9.19 21.45
CA LEU A 13 5.07 -9.17 20.26
C LEU A 13 5.31 -7.74 19.76
N ILE A 14 4.26 -6.92 19.65
CA ILE A 14 4.38 -5.51 19.28
C ILE A 14 5.20 -4.74 20.31
N GLY A 15 4.99 -4.97 21.61
CA GLY A 15 5.75 -4.36 22.68
C GLY A 15 7.25 -4.70 22.60
N VAL A 16 7.58 -5.97 22.34
CA VAL A 16 8.96 -6.43 22.15
C VAL A 16 9.57 -5.84 20.89
N ILE A 17 8.84 -5.80 19.77
CA ILE A 17 9.29 -5.17 18.53
C ILE A 17 9.54 -3.68 18.76
N ALA A 18 8.60 -2.97 19.36
CA ALA A 18 8.72 -1.55 19.67
C ALA A 18 9.91 -1.28 20.60
N TYR A 19 10.10 -2.10 21.63
CA TYR A 19 11.24 -2.02 22.54
C TYR A 19 12.56 -2.27 21.82
N SER A 20 12.63 -3.30 20.98
CA SER A 20 13.81 -3.62 20.16
C SER A 20 14.15 -2.49 19.18
N LEU A 21 13.13 -1.94 18.52
CA LEU A 21 13.27 -0.80 17.61
C LEU A 21 13.77 0.42 18.37
N PHE A 22 13.18 0.71 19.53
CA PHE A 22 13.61 1.79 20.39
C PHE A 22 15.08 1.63 20.78
N GLN A 23 15.51 0.47 21.28
CA GLN A 23 16.91 0.22 21.62
C GLN A 23 17.87 0.37 20.43
N ARG A 24 17.45 0.00 19.21
CA ARG A 24 18.30 0.08 18.02
C ARG A 24 18.43 1.49 17.46
N PHE A 25 17.34 2.26 17.44
CA PHE A 25 17.33 3.60 16.85
C PHE A 25 17.69 4.69 17.86
N TYR A 26 17.33 4.54 19.15
CA TYR A 26 17.63 5.52 20.21
C TYR A 26 19.11 5.94 20.34
N PRO A 27 20.10 5.03 20.26
CA PRO A 27 21.51 5.40 20.35
C PRO A 27 22.03 6.10 19.07
N ALA A 28 21.40 5.88 17.92
CA ALA A 28 21.85 6.39 16.62
C ALA A 28 21.23 7.75 16.23
N VAL A 29 20.18 8.21 16.92
CA VAL A 29 19.47 9.46 16.56
C VAL A 29 19.93 10.65 17.40
N ASN A 30 19.91 11.83 16.77
CA ASN A 30 20.11 13.13 17.42
C ASN A 30 19.05 13.39 18.51
N PHE A 31 19.30 14.35 19.41
CA PHE A 31 18.40 14.73 20.51
C PHE A 31 16.93 14.91 20.06
N PHE A 32 16.71 15.59 18.93
CA PHE A 32 15.37 15.75 18.35
C PHE A 32 14.73 14.41 17.94
N GLY A 33 15.50 13.49 17.38
CA GLY A 33 15.03 12.15 17.05
C GLY A 33 14.67 11.32 18.28
N ARG A 34 15.39 11.49 19.40
CA ARG A 34 15.03 10.87 20.69
C ARG A 34 13.71 11.41 21.24
N PHE A 35 13.48 12.71 21.13
CA PHE A 35 12.21 13.34 21.51
C PHE A 35 11.04 12.80 20.68
N VAL A 36 11.19 12.75 19.34
CA VAL A 36 10.17 12.21 18.44
C VAL A 36 9.91 10.71 18.71
N LEU A 37 10.95 9.91 18.94
CA LEU A 37 10.80 8.50 19.32
C LEU A 37 10.08 8.34 20.66
N GLY A 38 10.41 9.17 21.65
CA GLY A 38 9.71 9.20 22.94
C GLY A 38 8.24 9.56 22.79
N LEU A 39 7.92 10.59 21.99
CA LEU A 39 6.56 10.97 21.67
C LEU A 39 5.78 9.83 21.02
N VAL A 40 6.37 9.18 20.00
CA VAL A 40 5.76 8.02 19.32
C VAL A 40 5.54 6.86 20.29
N ALA A 41 6.49 6.59 21.20
CA ALA A 41 6.35 5.55 22.22
C ALA A 41 5.23 5.87 23.22
N VAL A 42 5.11 7.12 23.66
CA VAL A 42 4.02 7.58 24.54
C VAL A 42 2.68 7.45 23.83
N ILE A 43 2.58 7.81 22.55
CA ILE A 43 1.34 7.64 21.79
C ILE A 43 1.02 6.16 21.57
N LEU A 44 2.02 5.29 21.38
CA LEU A 44 1.84 3.83 21.34
C LEU A 44 1.33 3.27 22.68
N ALA A 45 1.83 3.79 23.80
CA ALA A 45 1.33 3.41 25.12
C ALA A 45 -0.11 3.89 25.35
N LEU A 46 -0.44 5.11 24.92
CA LEU A 46 -1.80 5.64 24.92
C LEU A 46 -2.73 4.84 24.00
N ALA A 47 -2.23 4.35 22.85
CA ALA A 47 -2.97 3.47 21.96
C ALA A 47 -3.31 2.12 22.60
N PHE A 48 -2.49 1.65 23.55
CA PHE A 48 -2.77 0.45 24.32
C PHE A 48 -3.82 0.68 25.41
N LEU A 49 -3.71 1.78 26.16
CA LEU A 49 -4.65 2.10 27.24
C LEU A 49 -6.02 2.57 26.75
N ASN A 50 -6.05 3.41 25.70
CA ASN A 50 -7.25 4.03 25.15
C ASN A 50 -7.30 3.93 23.62
N PRO A 51 -7.64 2.75 23.08
CA PRO A 51 -7.64 2.51 21.63
C PRO A 51 -8.82 3.18 20.90
N SER A 52 -9.70 3.91 21.60
CA SER A 52 -10.86 4.60 21.03
C SER A 52 -10.56 5.97 20.44
N GLU A 53 -9.38 6.53 20.70
CA GLU A 53 -8.99 7.86 20.23
C GLU A 53 -8.83 7.91 18.69
N PRO A 54 -9.44 8.88 17.99
CA PRO A 54 -9.28 9.05 16.53
C PRO A 54 -7.82 9.37 16.15
N ALA A 55 -7.04 9.94 17.08
CA ALA A 55 -5.61 10.16 16.93
C ALA A 55 -4.84 8.84 16.74
N VAL A 56 -5.24 7.77 17.42
CA VAL A 56 -4.59 6.44 17.33
C VAL A 56 -4.85 5.82 15.95
N ALA A 57 -6.05 5.95 15.40
CA ALA A 57 -6.36 5.48 14.05
C ALA A 57 -5.55 6.23 12.98
N SER A 58 -5.39 7.55 13.16
CA SER A 58 -4.58 8.38 12.27
C SER A 58 -3.09 8.00 12.35
N LEU A 59 -2.57 7.74 13.56
CA LEU A 59 -1.20 7.29 13.75
C LEU A 59 -0.98 5.89 13.18
N TRP A 60 -1.94 4.98 13.33
CA TRP A 60 -1.88 3.67 12.68
C TRP A 60 -1.80 3.80 11.16
N ARG A 61 -2.54 4.73 10.56
CA ARG A 61 -2.44 4.97 9.11
C ARG A 61 -1.07 5.53 8.71
N PHE A 62 -0.47 6.36 9.56
CA PHE A 62 0.89 6.87 9.34
C PHE A 62 1.95 5.76 9.47
N ILE A 63 1.87 4.92 10.50
CA ILE A 63 2.82 3.80 10.70
C ILE A 63 2.65 2.70 9.64
N SER A 64 1.42 2.51 9.15
CA SER A 64 1.10 1.51 8.11
C SER A 64 1.41 1.99 6.70
N PHE A 65 1.62 3.30 6.49
CA PHE A 65 2.02 3.85 5.20
C PHE A 65 3.25 3.15 4.60
N PRO A 66 4.41 3.02 5.28
CA PRO A 66 5.58 2.31 4.76
C PRO A 66 5.36 0.80 4.57
N LEU A 67 4.32 0.22 5.18
CA LEU A 67 4.01 -1.21 5.06
C LEU A 67 3.18 -1.52 3.80
N LYS A 68 2.58 -0.49 3.17
CA LYS A 68 1.90 -0.63 1.89
C LYS A 68 2.93 -0.72 0.75
N PRO A 69 2.73 -1.55 -0.29
CA PRO A 69 3.69 -1.69 -1.38
C PRO A 69 4.09 -0.36 -2.05
N LEU A 70 3.10 0.49 -2.32
CA LEU A 70 3.31 1.84 -2.87
C LEU A 70 4.08 2.75 -1.90
N GLY A 71 3.70 2.75 -0.62
CA GLY A 71 4.33 3.57 0.40
C GLY A 71 5.78 3.18 0.66
N ALA A 72 6.05 1.87 0.79
CA ALA A 72 7.38 1.29 0.91
C ALA A 72 8.29 1.74 -0.24
N ALA A 73 7.84 1.57 -1.49
CA ALA A 73 8.61 1.94 -2.66
C ALA A 73 8.86 3.45 -2.74
N SER A 74 7.84 4.27 -2.45
CA SER A 74 7.97 5.73 -2.44
C SER A 74 9.02 6.22 -1.43
N LEU A 75 9.02 5.68 -0.21
CA LEU A 75 9.99 6.03 0.83
C LEU A 75 11.40 5.55 0.47
N MET A 76 11.54 4.32 -0.02
CA MET A 76 12.83 3.83 -0.50
C MET A 76 13.39 4.69 -1.64
N MET A 77 12.54 5.14 -2.57
CA MET A 77 12.94 6.07 -3.64
C MET A 77 13.33 7.44 -3.11
N VAL A 78 12.59 8.01 -2.14
CA VAL A 78 12.95 9.29 -1.52
C VAL A 78 14.31 9.20 -0.82
N ILE A 79 14.57 8.12 -0.08
CA ILE A 79 15.85 7.90 0.60
C ILE A 79 16.98 7.64 -0.43
N ALA A 80 16.69 6.91 -1.51
CA ALA A 80 17.64 6.72 -2.60
C ALA A 80 17.98 8.06 -3.29
N ALA A 81 16.97 8.93 -3.50
CA ALA A 81 17.14 10.24 -4.10
C ALA A 81 18.03 11.16 -3.26
N GLN A 82 17.93 11.09 -1.92
CA GLN A 82 18.83 11.83 -1.02
C GLN A 82 20.30 11.39 -1.12
N LYS A 83 20.57 10.21 -1.69
CA LYS A 83 21.92 9.67 -1.92
C LYS A 83 22.45 9.93 -3.34
N ILE A 84 21.78 10.79 -4.10
CA ILE A 84 22.28 11.25 -5.39
C ILE A 84 23.27 12.39 -5.16
N LYS A 85 24.55 12.15 -5.45
CA LYS A 85 25.62 13.14 -5.37
C LYS A 85 26.56 13.01 -6.56
N GLY A 86 27.02 14.14 -7.09
CA GLY A 86 28.00 14.17 -8.16
C GLY A 86 27.58 13.47 -9.46
N GLY A 87 26.27 13.39 -9.74
CA GLY A 87 25.74 12.72 -10.94
C GLY A 87 25.60 11.19 -10.83
N GLY A 88 25.95 10.59 -9.68
CA GLY A 88 25.77 9.16 -9.41
C GLY A 88 24.89 8.89 -8.18
N ILE A 89 24.42 7.65 -8.05
CA ILE A 89 23.72 7.18 -6.85
C ILE A 89 24.74 6.51 -5.92
N GLU A 90 25.03 7.12 -4.78
CA GLU A 90 25.93 6.54 -3.78
C GLU A 90 25.32 5.28 -3.15
N LYS A 91 26.15 4.31 -2.74
CA LYS A 91 25.67 3.14 -1.98
C LYS A 91 25.26 3.57 -0.56
N PRO A 92 24.16 3.05 0.02
CA PRO A 92 23.26 2.00 -0.49
C PRO A 92 22.08 2.51 -1.35
N GLY A 93 22.09 3.75 -1.85
CA GLY A 93 20.99 4.32 -2.64
C GLY A 93 20.60 3.50 -3.87
N GLY A 94 21.58 2.92 -4.58
CA GLY A 94 21.31 2.03 -5.72
C GLY A 94 20.52 0.77 -5.32
N TYR A 95 20.84 0.17 -4.18
CA TYR A 95 20.09 -0.99 -3.66
C TYR A 95 18.67 -0.61 -3.25
N LEU A 96 18.51 0.55 -2.59
CA LEU A 96 17.20 1.05 -2.19
C LEU A 96 16.30 1.30 -3.40
N LEU A 97 16.85 1.89 -4.46
CA LEU A 97 16.14 2.09 -5.73
C LEU A 97 15.78 0.75 -6.39
N GLY A 98 16.70 -0.20 -6.43
CA GLY A 98 16.45 -1.54 -6.98
C GLY A 98 15.35 -2.28 -6.22
N TRP A 99 15.34 -2.22 -4.89
CA TRP A 99 14.29 -2.80 -4.07
C TRP A 99 12.95 -2.09 -4.26
N ALA A 100 12.94 -0.76 -4.34
CA ALA A 100 11.73 0.00 -4.61
C ALA A 100 11.09 -0.39 -5.94
N LEU A 101 11.90 -0.48 -7.00
CA LEU A 101 11.44 -0.93 -8.32
C LEU A 101 10.94 -2.37 -8.28
N THR A 102 11.64 -3.26 -7.58
CA THR A 102 11.23 -4.66 -7.45
C THR A 102 9.87 -4.78 -6.75
N ILE A 103 9.67 -4.05 -5.66
CA ILE A 103 8.39 -4.01 -4.93
C ILE A 103 7.26 -3.49 -5.83
N LEU A 104 7.51 -2.42 -6.58
CA LEU A 104 6.51 -1.88 -7.52
C LEU A 104 6.19 -2.86 -8.64
N LEU A 105 7.21 -3.46 -9.26
CA LEU A 105 7.04 -4.39 -10.36
C LEU A 105 6.23 -5.60 -9.88
N LEU A 106 6.61 -6.18 -8.74
CA LEU A 106 5.91 -7.29 -8.11
C LEU A 106 4.46 -6.92 -7.77
N SER A 107 4.23 -5.79 -7.09
CA SER A 107 2.88 -5.35 -6.70
C SER A 107 2.01 -4.92 -7.88
N SER A 108 2.62 -4.47 -8.98
CA SER A 108 1.93 -4.03 -10.20
C SER A 108 1.66 -5.19 -11.17
N THR A 109 2.18 -6.39 -10.91
CA THR A 109 1.97 -7.52 -11.81
C THR A 109 0.62 -8.20 -11.57
N PRO A 110 -0.28 -8.30 -12.57
CA PRO A 110 -1.56 -8.97 -12.43
C PRO A 110 -1.46 -10.44 -11.98
N ALA A 111 -0.39 -11.15 -12.33
CA ALA A 111 -0.11 -12.50 -11.85
C ALA A 111 -0.12 -12.61 -10.30
N ILE A 112 0.32 -11.57 -9.61
CA ILE A 112 0.35 -11.54 -8.14
C ILE A 112 -1.01 -11.16 -7.58
N ALA A 113 -1.72 -10.24 -8.23
CA ALA A 113 -3.10 -9.93 -7.90
C ALA A 113 -4.00 -11.18 -7.95
N TYR A 114 -3.77 -12.10 -8.89
CA TYR A 114 -4.52 -13.35 -8.99
C TYR A 114 -4.48 -14.20 -7.70
N PHE A 115 -3.33 -14.29 -7.04
CA PHE A 115 -3.21 -14.98 -5.75
C PHE A 115 -3.86 -14.21 -4.62
N LEU A 116 -3.77 -12.88 -4.64
CA LEU A 116 -4.37 -12.02 -3.62
C LEU A 116 -5.90 -11.99 -3.70
N VAL A 117 -6.50 -12.00 -4.88
CA VAL A 117 -7.97 -11.99 -5.08
C VAL A 117 -8.61 -13.29 -4.57
N ARG A 118 -7.87 -14.39 -4.55
CA ARG A 118 -8.31 -15.67 -3.98
C ARG A 118 -8.19 -15.71 -2.46
N SER A 119 -7.61 -14.69 -1.83
CA SER A 119 -7.56 -14.60 -0.38
C SER A 119 -8.95 -14.31 0.20
N PRO A 120 -9.30 -14.87 1.36
CA PRO A 120 -10.61 -14.61 1.99
C PRO A 120 -10.82 -13.13 2.32
N ILE A 121 -9.75 -12.36 2.49
CA ILE A 121 -9.82 -10.92 2.76
C ILE A 121 -10.26 -10.16 1.50
N ALA A 122 -9.85 -10.58 0.30
CA ALA A 122 -10.18 -9.89 -0.94
C ALA A 122 -11.68 -9.96 -1.29
N ALA A 123 -12.40 -11.00 -0.86
CA ALA A 123 -13.86 -11.13 -1.09
C ALA A 123 -14.70 -10.06 -0.35
N VAL A 124 -14.15 -9.47 0.71
CA VAL A 124 -14.80 -8.43 1.54
C VAL A 124 -14.41 -7.02 1.08
N VAL A 125 -13.43 -6.92 0.18
CA VAL A 125 -12.93 -5.64 -0.33
C VAL A 125 -13.81 -5.22 -1.53
N PRO A 126 -14.43 -4.02 -1.51
CA PRO A 126 -15.21 -3.55 -2.65
C PRO A 126 -14.34 -3.45 -3.91
N THR A 127 -14.91 -3.77 -5.07
CA THR A 127 -14.22 -3.71 -6.36
C THR A 127 -13.99 -2.26 -6.80
N PRO A 128 -12.75 -1.84 -7.11
CA PRO A 128 -12.48 -0.47 -7.52
C PRO A 128 -12.81 -0.23 -9.00
N SER A 129 -13.40 0.93 -9.28
CA SER A 129 -13.22 1.62 -10.56
C SER A 129 -12.20 2.74 -10.37
N LEU A 130 -11.27 2.87 -11.30
CA LEU A 130 -10.39 4.03 -11.37
C LEU A 130 -11.26 5.27 -11.65
N VAL A 131 -11.07 6.36 -10.90
CA VAL A 131 -11.81 7.62 -11.11
C VAL A 131 -11.62 8.15 -12.54
N ALA A 132 -10.46 7.86 -13.15
CA ALA A 132 -10.16 8.18 -14.55
C ALA A 132 -10.99 7.38 -15.58
N PHE A 133 -11.58 6.26 -15.18
CA PHE A 133 -12.48 5.43 -16.00
C PHE A 133 -13.95 5.55 -15.55
N GLN A 134 -14.23 6.41 -14.57
CA GLN A 134 -15.59 6.68 -14.14
C GLN A 134 -16.23 7.60 -15.19
N PRO A 135 -17.39 7.25 -15.77
CA PRO A 135 -18.04 8.10 -16.75
C PRO A 135 -18.29 9.48 -16.12
N GLN A 136 -17.71 10.51 -16.73
CA GLN A 136 -17.79 11.89 -16.26
C GLN A 136 -19.25 12.33 -16.37
N ILE A 137 -19.98 12.32 -15.24
CA ILE A 137 -21.33 12.88 -15.17
C ILE A 137 -21.19 14.40 -15.36
N ASN A 138 -21.56 14.84 -16.56
CA ASN A 138 -21.76 16.21 -17.03
C ASN A 138 -21.57 17.32 -15.98
N ASN A 139 -20.41 17.95 -15.98
CA ASN A 139 -20.23 19.33 -15.54
C ASN A 139 -19.28 20.02 -16.52
N SER A 140 -19.89 20.61 -17.57
CA SER A 140 -19.53 21.82 -18.34
C SER A 140 -18.08 22.29 -18.54
N ASN A 141 -17.05 21.47 -18.32
CA ASN A 141 -15.67 21.72 -18.76
C ASN A 141 -15.12 20.42 -19.37
N PRO A 142 -15.25 20.22 -20.69
CA PRO A 142 -14.66 19.07 -21.34
C PRO A 142 -13.14 19.28 -21.38
N VAL A 143 -12.40 18.60 -20.50
CA VAL A 143 -11.11 18.08 -20.94
C VAL A 143 -11.46 17.11 -22.05
N SER A 144 -11.28 17.56 -23.29
CA SER A 144 -11.60 16.82 -24.50
C SER A 144 -10.94 15.44 -24.44
N ASP A 145 -11.73 14.40 -24.17
CA ASP A 145 -11.33 13.06 -24.51
C ASP A 145 -11.47 12.93 -26.04
N VAL A 146 -10.33 12.71 -26.70
CA VAL A 146 -10.21 12.56 -28.16
C VAL A 146 -11.05 11.36 -28.65
N ILE A 147 -11.33 10.41 -27.76
CA ILE A 147 -12.12 9.22 -28.04
C ILE A 147 -13.63 9.55 -28.12
N SER A 148 -14.11 10.47 -27.29
CA SER A 148 -15.53 10.86 -27.23
C SER A 148 -15.91 11.99 -28.19
N SER A 149 -14.94 12.77 -28.67
CA SER A 149 -15.20 13.93 -29.53
C SER A 149 -15.51 13.59 -31.00
N GLY A 150 -15.58 12.31 -31.36
CA GLY A 150 -15.98 11.88 -32.71
C GLY A 150 -15.02 12.33 -33.82
N ILE A 151 -13.84 12.87 -33.48
CA ILE A 151 -12.83 13.35 -34.43
C ILE A 151 -12.18 12.17 -35.19
N LEU A 152 -12.26 10.95 -34.65
CA LEU A 152 -11.82 9.73 -35.32
C LEU A 152 -13.04 8.93 -35.81
N PRO A 153 -13.39 8.99 -37.11
CA PRO A 153 -14.51 8.22 -37.64
C PRO A 153 -14.17 6.72 -37.59
N GLY A 154 -14.89 5.98 -36.75
CA GLY A 154 -15.13 4.53 -36.90
C GLY A 154 -13.90 3.61 -37.01
N ARG A 155 -12.72 4.02 -36.54
CA ARG A 155 -11.56 3.12 -36.57
C ARG A 155 -11.75 2.10 -35.45
N ASN A 156 -11.89 0.82 -35.82
CA ASN A 156 -11.64 -0.32 -34.93
C ASN A 156 -10.22 -0.17 -34.36
N LEU A 157 -10.10 0.60 -33.29
CA LEU A 157 -8.88 0.70 -32.51
C LEU A 157 -8.74 -0.68 -31.86
N GLN A 158 -7.97 -1.55 -32.51
CA GLN A 158 -7.43 -2.76 -31.88
C GLN A 158 -6.56 -2.30 -30.72
N MET A 159 -7.20 -2.03 -29.59
CA MET A 159 -6.51 -1.74 -28.36
C MET A 159 -5.81 -3.03 -27.96
N PRO A 160 -4.48 -2.98 -27.79
CA PRO A 160 -3.76 -4.16 -27.39
C PRO A 160 -4.35 -4.73 -26.10
N PRO A 161 -4.47 -6.07 -25.99
CA PRO A 161 -5.16 -6.72 -24.89
C PRO A 161 -4.55 -6.42 -23.51
N TYR A 162 -3.31 -5.93 -23.44
CA TYR A 162 -2.66 -5.49 -22.20
C TYR A 162 -3.23 -4.16 -21.64
N LEU A 163 -3.81 -3.29 -22.48
CA LEU A 163 -4.46 -2.05 -22.01
C LEU A 163 -5.87 -2.28 -21.45
N LEU A 164 -6.46 -3.44 -21.72
CA LEU A 164 -7.81 -3.85 -21.29
C LEU A 164 -7.75 -4.85 -20.12
N GLN A 165 -6.61 -4.94 -19.44
CA GLN A 165 -6.41 -5.88 -18.34
C GLN A 165 -7.12 -5.41 -17.08
N SER A 166 -8.24 -6.03 -16.75
CA SER A 166 -8.83 -5.94 -15.42
C SER A 166 -8.43 -7.15 -14.56
N PRO A 167 -8.04 -6.96 -13.29
CA PRO A 167 -7.69 -8.06 -12.39
C PRO A 167 -8.84 -9.09 -12.22
N GLU A 168 -10.09 -8.63 -12.33
CA GLU A 168 -11.27 -9.48 -12.20
C GLU A 168 -11.42 -10.49 -13.33
N ALA A 169 -11.03 -10.11 -14.56
CA ALA A 169 -11.09 -10.99 -15.72
C ALA A 169 -10.12 -12.18 -15.59
N ILE A 170 -9.01 -12.02 -14.87
CA ILE A 170 -7.99 -13.06 -14.67
C ILE A 170 -8.56 -14.26 -13.90
N THR A 171 -9.46 -14.01 -12.95
CA THR A 171 -10.12 -15.06 -12.17
C THR A 171 -10.91 -16.02 -13.05
N ARG A 172 -11.50 -15.53 -14.15
CA ARG A 172 -12.29 -16.32 -15.10
C ARG A 172 -11.45 -16.91 -16.24
N ARG A 173 -10.45 -16.16 -16.69
CA ARG A 173 -9.65 -16.47 -17.89
C ARG A 173 -8.43 -17.37 -17.62
N GLY A 174 -7.97 -17.43 -16.36
CA GLY A 174 -6.71 -18.08 -16.00
C GLY A 174 -5.49 -17.19 -16.27
N LEU A 175 -4.32 -17.62 -15.78
CA LEU A 175 -3.06 -16.88 -15.87
C LEU A 175 -2.47 -16.97 -17.28
N ARG A 176 -2.09 -15.84 -17.86
CA ARG A 176 -1.43 -15.74 -19.17
C ARG A 176 -0.10 -15.01 -19.09
N VAL A 177 0.71 -15.11 -20.14
CA VAL A 177 2.01 -14.41 -20.22
C VAL A 177 1.81 -12.90 -20.21
N GLU A 178 0.72 -12.43 -20.83
CA GLU A 178 0.34 -11.01 -20.80
C GLU A 178 0.08 -10.48 -19.38
N ASP A 179 -0.28 -11.34 -18.42
CA ASP A 179 -0.56 -10.96 -17.02
C ASP A 179 0.72 -10.66 -16.21
N PHE A 180 1.91 -10.78 -16.84
CA PHE A 180 3.18 -10.35 -16.27
C PHE A 180 3.53 -8.88 -16.58
N VAL A 181 2.70 -8.20 -17.37
CA VAL A 181 2.89 -6.79 -17.69
C VAL A 181 2.39 -5.93 -16.52
N PRO A 182 3.23 -5.02 -15.98
CA PRO A 182 2.83 -4.13 -14.88
C PRO A 182 1.62 -3.23 -15.25
N ASN A 183 0.63 -3.16 -14.37
CA ASN A 183 -0.56 -2.30 -14.49
C ASN A 183 -0.76 -1.43 -13.22
N ALA A 184 -1.29 -0.22 -13.40
CA ALA A 184 -1.63 0.68 -12.29
C ALA A 184 -2.87 0.18 -11.49
N GLU A 185 -3.85 -0.43 -12.17
CA GLU A 185 -5.06 -0.95 -11.52
C GLU A 185 -4.73 -2.11 -10.56
N THR A 186 -3.85 -3.01 -10.98
CA THR A 186 -3.34 -4.11 -10.15
C THR A 186 -2.53 -3.59 -8.96
N LEU A 187 -1.72 -2.55 -9.15
CA LEU A 187 -0.99 -1.90 -8.05
C LEU A 187 -1.96 -1.29 -7.02
N GLN A 188 -3.06 -0.68 -7.47
CA GLN A 188 -4.08 -0.14 -6.59
C GLN A 188 -4.81 -1.26 -5.82
N LEU A 189 -5.19 -2.33 -6.52
CA LEU A 189 -5.87 -3.48 -5.91
C LEU A 189 -4.99 -4.14 -4.85
N THR A 190 -3.72 -4.41 -5.16
CA THR A 190 -2.78 -5.02 -4.22
C THR A 190 -2.53 -4.13 -3.00
N THR A 191 -2.42 -2.81 -3.21
CA THR A 191 -2.31 -1.82 -2.13
C THR A 191 -3.55 -1.80 -1.23
N ARG A 192 -4.76 -1.88 -1.82
CA ARG A 192 -6.03 -1.90 -1.08
C ARG A 192 -6.17 -3.18 -0.25
N ILE A 193 -5.81 -4.32 -0.82
CA ILE A 193 -5.84 -5.60 -0.08
C ILE A 193 -4.89 -5.52 1.11
N TRP A 194 -3.67 -5.01 0.91
CA TRP A 194 -2.73 -4.77 2.01
C TRP A 194 -3.28 -3.83 3.07
N GLU A 195 -3.94 -2.75 2.67
CA GLU A 195 -4.61 -1.84 3.59
C GLU A 195 -5.74 -2.53 4.38
N SER A 196 -6.52 -3.40 3.74
CA SER A 196 -7.54 -4.21 4.42
C SER A 196 -6.91 -5.12 5.49
N TYR A 197 -5.82 -5.81 5.18
CA TYR A 197 -5.07 -6.61 6.16
C TYR A 197 -4.58 -5.79 7.35
N LEU A 198 -3.97 -4.62 7.08
CA LEU A 198 -3.47 -3.73 8.13
C LEU A 198 -4.60 -3.16 8.99
N ASN A 199 -5.76 -2.88 8.39
CA ASN A 199 -6.95 -2.46 9.11
C ASN A 199 -7.56 -3.60 9.94
N GLN A 200 -7.54 -4.83 9.43
CA GLN A 200 -8.00 -6.01 10.19
C GLN A 200 -7.12 -6.25 11.41
N ILE A 201 -5.78 -6.15 11.25
CA ILE A 201 -4.83 -6.22 12.36
C ILE A 201 -5.13 -5.11 13.38
N TYR A 202 -5.35 -3.89 12.91
CA TYR A 202 -5.70 -2.76 13.79
C TYR A 202 -6.98 -2.99 14.58
N VAL A 203 -8.06 -3.43 13.91
CA VAL A 203 -9.35 -3.73 14.55
C VAL A 203 -9.21 -4.87 15.56
N PHE A 204 -8.43 -5.89 15.22
CA PHE A 204 -8.14 -7.02 16.10
C PHE A 204 -7.37 -6.59 17.36
N LEU A 205 -6.37 -5.70 17.19
CA LEU A 205 -5.57 -5.13 18.28
C LEU A 205 -6.40 -4.23 19.21
N ARG A 206 -7.26 -3.37 18.64
CA ARG A 206 -8.20 -2.52 19.38
C ARG A 206 -9.27 -3.31 20.11
N GLY A 207 -9.56 -4.52 19.64
CA GLY A 207 -10.43 -5.43 20.32
C GLY A 207 -11.92 -5.18 20.14
N ARG A 208 -12.33 -4.63 19.00
CA ARG A 208 -13.72 -4.76 18.56
C ARG A 208 -13.99 -6.24 18.28
N SER A 209 -14.63 -6.91 19.23
CA SER A 209 -15.53 -8.01 18.92
C SER A 209 -16.62 -7.43 18.03
N GLN A 210 -16.85 -8.03 16.86
CA GLN A 210 -18.19 -7.96 16.31
C GLN A 210 -19.17 -8.60 17.30
#